data_AF-A0A4Q2KCA2-F1
#
_entry.id   AF-A0A4Q2KCA2-F1
#
_cell.length_a   1.000
_cell.length_b   1.000
_cell.length_c   1.000
_cell.angle_alpha   90.00
_cell.angle_beta   90.00
_cell.angle_gamma   90.00
#
_symmetry.space_group_name_H-M   'P 1'
#
loop_
_entity.id
_entity.type
_entity.pdbx_description
1 polymer ?
#
loop_
_entity_poly.entity_id
_entity_poly.type
_entity_poly.pdbx_seq_one_letter_code
_entity_poly.pdbx_strand_id
1 'polypeptide(L)'
;MGKTIGKIVTYLIVILSVLGAIAAISFFAMRSQGVTFYVEHNGARYLANGDGGSLFLRTEKAHTFSVKSLTGGEVNYSVKITSNSANNFGFFLNGTAQQFFGTEEESNDYTAVFGLKKKAEGFTLTFPKGYTVKQAIERKYGGEIELQNELQDELCYFMIAVIAGKSKAELWFNFADLTITLDPPQILF
;
A
#
# COMPACT_ATOMS: atom_id res chain seq x y z
N MET A 1 -11.31 55.68 -1.11
CA MET A 1 -11.15 54.29 -0.61
C MET A 1 -11.73 53.21 -1.53
N GLY A 2 -12.91 53.38 -2.15
CA GLY A 2 -13.53 52.33 -2.99
C GLY A 2 -12.75 51.86 -4.24
N LYS A 3 -11.95 52.73 -4.88
CA LYS A 3 -11.20 52.40 -6.11
C LYS A 3 -10.00 51.46 -5.85
N THR A 4 -9.37 51.57 -4.68
CA THR A 4 -8.27 50.70 -4.26
C THR A 4 -8.78 49.33 -3.82
N ILE A 5 -9.89 49.31 -3.06
CA ILE A 5 -10.56 48.07 -2.62
C ILE A 5 -11.08 47.29 -3.84
N GLY A 6 -11.69 47.95 -4.82
CA GLY A 6 -12.17 47.30 -6.05
C GLY A 6 -11.05 46.61 -6.83
N LYS A 7 -9.87 47.25 -6.98
CA LYS A 7 -8.71 46.62 -7.63
C LYS A 7 -8.22 45.38 -6.90
N ILE A 8 -8.14 45.44 -5.56
CA ILE A 8 -7.71 44.30 -4.74
C ILE A 8 -8.69 43.13 -4.91
N VAL A 9 -9.99 43.38 -4.88
CA VAL A 9 -11.01 42.35 -5.11
C VAL A 9 -10.89 41.75 -6.51
N THR A 10 -10.68 42.56 -7.55
CA THR A 10 -10.48 42.06 -8.92
C THR A 10 -9.24 41.18 -9.03
N TYR A 11 -8.09 41.59 -8.47
CA TYR A 11 -6.88 40.76 -8.48
C TYR A 11 -7.10 39.44 -7.75
N LEU A 12 -7.79 39.46 -6.60
CA LEU A 12 -8.09 38.26 -5.84
C LEU A 12 -8.96 37.27 -6.64
N ILE A 13 -9.99 37.77 -7.34
CA ILE A 13 -10.84 36.94 -8.21
C ILE A 13 -10.01 36.35 -9.35
N VAL A 14 -9.19 37.16 -10.03
CA VAL A 14 -8.35 36.67 -11.13
C VAL A 14 -7.40 35.57 -10.66
N ILE A 15 -6.74 35.75 -9.52
CA ILE A 15 -5.86 34.73 -8.94
C ILE A 15 -6.66 33.45 -8.60
N LEU A 16 -7.83 33.59 -7.96
CA LEU A 16 -8.66 32.43 -7.62
C LEU A 16 -9.15 31.69 -8.86
N SER A 17 -9.49 32.41 -9.93
CA SER A 17 -9.90 31.83 -11.21
C SER A 17 -8.76 31.07 -11.88
N VAL A 18 -7.53 31.61 -11.87
CA VAL A 18 -6.36 30.91 -12.41
C VAL A 18 -6.07 29.64 -11.62
N LEU A 19 -6.08 29.71 -10.28
CA LEU A 19 -5.91 28.53 -9.42
C LEU A 19 -7.02 27.49 -9.65
N GLY A 20 -8.27 27.94 -9.79
CA GLY A 20 -9.40 27.07 -10.10
C GLY A 20 -9.27 26.38 -11.46
N ALA A 21 -8.80 27.11 -12.48
CA ALA A 21 -8.55 26.55 -13.81
C ALA A 21 -7.44 25.49 -13.78
N ILE A 22 -6.32 25.77 -13.09
CA ILE A 22 -5.23 24.81 -12.92
C ILE A 22 -5.73 23.55 -12.21
N ALA A 23 -6.47 23.71 -11.10
CA ALA A 23 -7.04 22.58 -10.37
C ALA A 23 -7.98 21.73 -11.24
N ALA A 24 -8.83 22.37 -12.06
CA ALA A 24 -9.72 21.68 -12.98
C ALA A 24 -8.95 20.91 -14.05
N ILE A 25 -7.94 21.52 -14.69
CA ILE A 25 -7.11 20.86 -15.70
C ILE A 25 -6.40 19.64 -15.09
N SER A 26 -5.79 19.77 -13.91
CA SER A 26 -5.15 18.65 -13.21
C SER A 26 -6.15 17.54 -12.87
N PHE A 27 -7.37 17.88 -12.43
CA PHE A 27 -8.42 16.90 -12.14
C PHE A 27 -8.84 16.10 -13.38
N PHE A 28 -9.09 16.77 -14.51
CA PHE A 28 -9.43 16.10 -15.76
C PHE A 28 -8.27 15.27 -16.33
N ALA A 29 -7.02 15.75 -16.20
CA ALA A 29 -5.85 14.99 -16.61
C ALA A 29 -5.69 13.68 -15.82
N MET A 30 -5.79 13.73 -14.48
CA MET A 30 -5.76 12.53 -13.63
C MET A 30 -6.89 11.55 -13.99
N ARG A 31 -8.10 12.07 -14.27
CA ARG A 31 -9.22 11.24 -14.69
C ARG A 31 -8.97 10.56 -16.04
N SER A 32 -8.32 11.25 -16.98
CA SER A 32 -7.94 10.68 -18.28
C SER A 32 -6.91 9.55 -18.17
N GLN A 33 -6.10 9.56 -17.11
CA GLN A 33 -5.15 8.48 -16.76
C GLN A 33 -5.81 7.33 -15.99
N GLY A 34 -7.13 7.36 -15.81
CA GLY A 34 -7.88 6.30 -15.12
C GLY A 34 -7.73 6.31 -13.61
N VAL A 35 -7.31 7.42 -13.00
CA VAL A 35 -7.27 7.57 -11.53
C VAL A 35 -8.69 7.84 -11.03
N THR A 36 -9.41 6.79 -10.60
CA THR A 36 -10.84 6.87 -10.27
C THR A 36 -11.15 6.75 -8.78
N PHE A 37 -10.21 6.20 -8.00
CA PHE A 37 -10.35 6.02 -6.56
C PHE A 37 -8.99 6.20 -5.86
N TYR A 38 -9.04 6.24 -4.53
CA TYR A 38 -7.86 6.16 -3.68
C TYR A 38 -8.12 5.25 -2.48
N VAL A 39 -7.03 4.69 -1.94
CA VAL A 39 -7.02 3.98 -0.68
C VAL A 39 -6.52 4.95 0.40
N GLU A 40 -7.18 5.00 1.55
CA GLU A 40 -6.79 5.85 2.68
C GLU A 40 -6.44 5.00 3.90
N HIS A 41 -5.30 5.30 4.53
CA HIS A 41 -4.85 4.65 5.76
C HIS A 41 -4.10 5.65 6.64
N ASN A 42 -4.46 5.74 7.92
CA ASN A 42 -3.88 6.69 8.89
C ASN A 42 -3.76 8.13 8.36
N GLY A 43 -4.74 8.58 7.57
CA GLY A 43 -4.75 9.92 6.97
C GLY A 43 -3.94 10.09 5.69
N ALA A 44 -3.11 9.12 5.31
CA ALA A 44 -2.39 9.10 4.03
C ALA A 44 -3.29 8.54 2.92
N ARG A 45 -3.19 9.11 1.71
CA ARG A 45 -3.98 8.72 0.52
C ARG A 45 -3.08 8.15 -0.56
N TYR A 46 -3.44 6.99 -1.07
CA TYR A 46 -2.74 6.25 -2.10
C TYR A 46 -3.64 6.21 -3.34
N LEU A 47 -3.30 7.02 -4.34
CA LEU A 47 -4.09 7.16 -5.56
C LEU A 47 -3.96 5.90 -6.43
N ALA A 48 -5.07 5.47 -7.03
CA ALA A 48 -5.01 4.42 -8.04
C ALA A 48 -4.15 4.86 -9.23
N ASN A 49 -3.40 3.94 -9.82
CA ASN A 49 -2.43 4.15 -10.90
C ASN A 49 -1.33 5.18 -10.59
N GLY A 50 -1.16 5.57 -9.32
CA GLY A 50 -0.01 6.35 -8.88
C GLY A 50 1.19 5.47 -8.54
N ASP A 51 2.29 6.10 -8.12
CA ASP A 51 3.55 5.44 -7.75
C ASP A 51 3.45 4.53 -6.51
N GLY A 52 2.27 4.41 -5.91
CA GLY A 52 2.03 3.65 -4.70
C GLY A 52 2.70 4.28 -3.48
N GLY A 53 2.99 3.44 -2.48
CA GLY A 53 3.75 3.83 -1.30
C GLY A 53 4.07 2.62 -0.43
N SER A 54 5.07 2.77 0.45
CA SER A 54 5.40 1.78 1.46
C SER A 54 4.70 2.07 2.79
N LEU A 55 4.24 1.02 3.44
CA LEU A 55 3.53 1.05 4.70
C LEU A 55 4.31 0.23 5.73
N PHE A 56 4.37 0.73 6.96
CA PHE A 56 4.75 -0.10 8.10
C PHE A 56 3.50 -0.50 8.88
N LEU A 57 3.15 -1.78 8.82
CA LEU A 57 1.94 -2.35 9.40
C LEU A 57 2.33 -3.27 10.56
N ARG A 58 2.38 -2.70 11.77
CA ARG A 58 2.72 -3.46 12.99
C ARG A 58 1.88 -4.73 13.13
N THR A 59 2.53 -5.81 13.53
CA THR A 59 1.89 -7.06 13.94
C THR A 59 0.97 -6.79 15.16
N GLU A 60 0.03 -7.71 15.44
CA GLU A 60 -0.93 -7.64 16.55
C GLU A 60 -1.96 -6.48 16.52
N LYS A 61 -1.86 -5.54 15.57
CA LYS A 61 -2.86 -4.48 15.36
C LYS A 61 -3.71 -4.76 14.11
N ALA A 62 -5.01 -4.49 14.21
CA ALA A 62 -5.88 -4.42 13.04
C ALA A 62 -5.70 -3.09 12.31
N HIS A 63 -5.39 -3.16 11.02
CA HIS A 63 -5.22 -1.99 10.15
C HIS A 63 -6.47 -1.82 9.30
N THR A 64 -7.09 -0.64 9.38
CA THR A 64 -8.27 -0.31 8.58
C THR A 64 -7.87 0.57 7.42
N PHE A 65 -8.40 0.25 6.25
CA PHE A 65 -8.21 0.98 5.00
C PHE A 65 -9.58 1.38 4.47
N SER A 66 -9.71 2.61 4.01
CA SER A 66 -10.91 3.08 3.31
C SER A 66 -10.64 3.14 1.81
N VAL A 67 -11.62 2.76 1.00
CA VAL A 67 -11.55 2.87 -0.46
C VAL A 67 -12.59 3.89 -0.88
N LYS A 68 -12.14 5.01 -1.46
CA LYS A 68 -12.98 6.18 -1.73
C LYS A 68 -12.89 6.60 -3.18
N SER A 69 -14.04 6.93 -3.77
CA SER A 69 -14.13 7.44 -5.14
C SER A 69 -13.62 8.87 -5.22
N LEU A 70 -12.89 9.19 -6.30
CA LEU A 70 -12.54 10.57 -6.65
C LEU A 70 -13.62 11.25 -7.48
N THR A 71 -14.50 10.45 -8.11
CA THR A 71 -15.56 10.94 -9.00
C THR A 71 -16.94 10.93 -8.34
N GLY A 72 -17.02 10.59 -7.05
CA GLY A 72 -18.26 10.35 -6.33
C GLY A 72 -18.81 8.92 -6.53
N GLY A 73 -19.75 8.53 -5.66
CA GLY A 73 -20.36 7.19 -5.66
C GLY A 73 -19.53 6.12 -4.96
N GLU A 74 -20.11 4.93 -4.82
CA GLU A 74 -19.44 3.76 -4.27
C GLU A 74 -18.41 3.20 -5.26
N VAL A 75 -17.30 2.66 -4.73
CA VAL A 75 -16.27 1.98 -5.52
C VAL A 75 -16.50 0.48 -5.41
N ASN A 76 -16.87 -0.17 -6.50
CA ASN A 76 -16.87 -1.63 -6.55
C ASN A 76 -15.43 -2.12 -6.75
N TYR A 77 -14.78 -2.53 -5.67
CA TYR A 77 -13.37 -2.94 -5.67
C TYR A 77 -13.19 -4.42 -5.29
N SER A 78 -12.08 -5.01 -5.70
CA SER A 78 -11.50 -6.22 -5.12
C SER A 78 -10.19 -5.86 -4.40
N VAL A 79 -9.81 -6.66 -3.42
CA VAL A 79 -8.56 -6.49 -2.68
C VAL A 79 -7.90 -7.85 -2.49
N LYS A 80 -6.59 -7.91 -2.74
CA LYS A 80 -5.75 -9.08 -2.55
C LYS A 80 -4.44 -8.69 -1.88
N ILE A 81 -3.79 -9.65 -1.22
CA ILE A 81 -2.40 -9.55 -0.81
C ILE A 81 -1.57 -10.37 -1.79
N THR A 82 -0.55 -9.76 -2.39
CA THR A 82 0.33 -10.47 -3.33
C THR A 82 1.79 -10.35 -2.93
N SER A 83 2.62 -11.27 -3.41
CA SER A 83 4.08 -11.10 -3.39
C SER A 83 4.49 -9.87 -4.20
N ASN A 84 5.57 -9.22 -3.77
CA ASN A 84 6.15 -8.07 -4.43
C ASN A 84 7.34 -8.49 -5.31
N SER A 85 7.22 -8.35 -6.62
CA SER A 85 8.29 -8.70 -7.57
C SER A 85 9.55 -7.86 -7.41
N ALA A 86 9.45 -6.64 -6.86
CA ALA A 86 10.60 -5.79 -6.60
C ALA A 86 11.56 -6.37 -5.55
N ASN A 87 11.05 -7.21 -4.64
CA ASN A 87 11.81 -7.84 -3.55
C ASN A 87 11.75 -9.37 -3.66
N ASN A 88 11.99 -9.90 -4.86
CA ASN A 88 11.93 -11.34 -5.11
C ASN A 88 13.16 -12.09 -4.55
N PHE A 89 12.98 -13.36 -4.18
CA PHE A 89 14.04 -14.24 -3.69
C PHE A 89 13.69 -15.71 -3.93
N GLY A 90 14.72 -16.57 -3.88
CA GLY A 90 14.58 -18.01 -3.97
C GLY A 90 14.42 -18.67 -2.59
N PHE A 91 13.65 -19.76 -2.55
CA PHE A 91 13.54 -20.64 -1.37
C PHE A 91 13.44 -22.10 -1.82
N PHE A 92 13.62 -23.05 -0.91
CA PHE A 92 13.32 -24.46 -1.14
C PHE A 92 12.03 -24.83 -0.40
N LEU A 93 11.13 -25.51 -1.11
CA LEU A 93 9.95 -26.17 -0.55
C LEU A 93 10.23 -27.67 -0.57
N ASN A 94 10.40 -28.29 0.59
CA ASN A 94 10.75 -29.71 0.72
C ASN A 94 11.92 -30.11 -0.22
N GLY A 95 12.97 -29.29 -0.26
CA GLY A 95 14.16 -29.48 -1.12
C GLY A 95 13.99 -29.08 -2.60
N THR A 96 12.81 -28.67 -3.05
CA THR A 96 12.58 -28.20 -4.42
C THR A 96 12.71 -26.68 -4.51
N ALA A 97 13.56 -26.17 -5.40
CA ALA A 97 13.75 -24.74 -5.58
C ALA A 97 12.48 -24.06 -6.11
N GLN A 98 12.11 -22.93 -5.49
CA GLN A 98 10.97 -22.10 -5.80
C GLN A 98 11.39 -20.62 -5.85
N GLN A 99 10.57 -19.80 -6.51
CA GLN A 99 10.69 -18.34 -6.50
C GLN A 99 9.53 -17.76 -5.69
N PHE A 100 9.81 -16.76 -4.86
CA PHE A 100 8.81 -16.10 -4.04
C PHE A 100 7.76 -15.34 -4.87
N PHE A 101 8.20 -14.68 -5.93
CA PHE A 101 7.36 -14.16 -7.01
C PHE A 101 7.44 -15.11 -8.21
N GLY A 102 6.33 -15.79 -8.49
CA GLY A 102 6.20 -16.73 -9.60
C GLY A 102 5.55 -16.12 -10.85
N THR A 103 5.40 -16.93 -11.89
CA THR A 103 4.74 -16.53 -13.15
C THR A 103 3.22 -16.59 -13.08
N GLU A 104 2.68 -17.43 -12.21
CA GLU A 104 1.23 -17.66 -12.09
C GLU A 104 0.60 -16.73 -11.04
N GLU A 105 -0.58 -16.18 -11.32
CA GLU A 105 -1.28 -15.28 -10.37
C GLU A 105 -1.53 -15.98 -9.02
N GLU A 106 -1.93 -17.25 -9.04
CA GLU A 106 -2.17 -18.04 -7.82
C GLU A 106 -0.90 -18.22 -6.97
N SER A 107 0.25 -18.40 -7.62
CA SER A 107 1.55 -18.47 -6.94
C SER A 107 1.90 -17.17 -6.22
N ASN A 108 1.36 -16.04 -6.68
CA ASN A 108 1.59 -14.73 -6.11
C ASN A 108 0.50 -14.28 -5.14
N ASP A 109 -0.65 -14.96 -5.06
CA ASP A 109 -1.73 -14.62 -4.14
C ASP A 109 -1.47 -15.17 -2.73
N TYR A 110 -1.25 -14.29 -1.76
CA TYR A 110 -1.06 -14.63 -0.35
C TYR A 110 -2.27 -14.25 0.51
N THR A 111 -3.39 -13.85 -0.11
CA THR A 111 -4.56 -13.31 0.60
C THR A 111 -5.03 -14.23 1.74
N ALA A 112 -5.05 -15.55 1.51
CA ALA A 112 -5.54 -16.52 2.48
C ALA A 112 -4.68 -16.66 3.74
N VAL A 113 -3.39 -16.32 3.70
CA VAL A 113 -2.49 -16.44 4.86
C VAL A 113 -2.50 -15.17 5.72
N PHE A 114 -3.16 -14.10 5.28
CA PHE A 114 -3.37 -12.89 6.04
C PHE A 114 -4.84 -12.77 6.49
N GLY A 115 -5.09 -12.07 7.59
CA GLY A 115 -6.45 -11.82 8.07
C GLY A 115 -7.13 -10.66 7.33
N LEU A 116 -7.19 -10.73 6.00
CA LEU A 116 -7.83 -9.73 5.15
C LEU A 116 -9.36 -9.90 5.18
N LYS A 117 -10.08 -8.84 5.53
CA LYS A 117 -11.56 -8.82 5.52
C LYS A 117 -12.07 -7.61 4.76
N LYS A 118 -12.75 -7.87 3.64
CA LYS A 118 -13.38 -6.83 2.80
C LYS A 118 -14.69 -6.33 3.43
N LYS A 119 -14.97 -5.03 3.30
CA LYS A 119 -16.24 -4.35 3.60
C LYS A 119 -16.62 -3.43 2.44
N ALA A 120 -17.82 -2.84 2.46
CA ALA A 120 -18.31 -1.98 1.37
C ALA A 120 -17.40 -0.76 1.11
N GLU A 121 -17.00 -0.04 2.16
CA GLU A 121 -16.23 1.21 2.05
C GLU A 121 -14.71 1.01 2.26
N GLY A 122 -14.24 -0.23 2.31
CA GLY A 122 -12.84 -0.54 2.58
C GLY A 122 -12.63 -1.88 3.27
N PHE A 123 -11.44 -2.13 3.77
CA PHE A 123 -11.06 -3.45 4.28
C PHE A 123 -10.23 -3.34 5.55
N THR A 124 -10.12 -4.46 6.27
CA THR A 124 -9.21 -4.58 7.41
C THR A 124 -8.17 -5.65 7.13
N LEU A 125 -6.93 -5.38 7.53
CA LEU A 125 -5.82 -6.33 7.48
C LEU A 125 -5.34 -6.61 8.91
N THR A 126 -5.17 -7.88 9.23
CA THR A 126 -4.61 -8.35 10.50
C THR A 126 -3.53 -9.37 10.24
N PHE A 127 -2.55 -9.42 11.14
CA PHE A 127 -1.44 -10.36 11.11
C PHE A 127 -1.59 -11.36 12.25
N PRO A 128 -1.22 -12.63 12.03
CA PRO A 128 -0.90 -13.54 13.12
C PRO A 128 0.12 -12.93 14.09
N LYS A 129 0.16 -13.43 15.32
CA LYS A 129 1.15 -13.00 16.32
C LYS A 129 2.56 -13.47 15.92
N GLY A 130 3.54 -12.57 16.02
CA GLY A 130 4.95 -12.84 15.68
C GLY A 130 5.16 -13.24 14.21
N TYR A 131 4.31 -12.70 13.32
CA TYR A 131 4.24 -13.14 11.94
C TYR A 131 5.44 -12.69 11.12
N THR A 132 6.06 -13.61 10.40
CA THR A 132 7.20 -13.32 9.51
C THR A 132 6.90 -13.65 8.06
N VAL A 133 7.74 -13.17 7.13
CA VAL A 133 7.66 -13.51 5.71
C VAL A 133 7.78 -15.03 5.51
N LYS A 134 8.73 -15.67 6.20
CA LYS A 134 8.91 -17.14 6.16
C LYS A 134 7.63 -17.87 6.59
N GLN A 135 7.02 -17.45 7.70
CA GLN A 135 5.78 -18.06 8.18
C GLN A 135 4.60 -17.87 7.22
N ALA A 136 4.56 -16.76 6.48
CA ALA A 136 3.56 -16.57 5.44
C ALA A 136 3.72 -17.58 4.28
N ILE A 137 4.94 -17.89 3.91
CA ILE A 137 5.26 -18.91 2.90
C ILE A 137 4.93 -20.31 3.44
N GLU A 138 5.34 -20.63 4.66
CA GLU A 138 5.04 -21.91 5.32
C GLU A 138 3.53 -22.17 5.40
N ARG A 139 2.73 -21.15 5.77
CA ARG A 139 1.26 -21.25 5.79
C ARG A 139 0.64 -21.43 4.42
N LYS A 140 1.24 -20.85 3.37
CA LYS A 140 0.72 -20.96 2.01
C LYS A 140 0.94 -22.36 1.45
N TYR A 141 2.14 -22.91 1.61
CA TYR A 141 2.55 -24.16 0.95
C TYR A 141 2.43 -25.41 1.83
N GLY A 142 2.37 -25.27 3.15
CA GLY A 142 2.15 -26.41 4.07
C GLY A 142 3.31 -27.41 4.14
N GLY A 143 4.56 -26.95 4.01
CA GLY A 143 5.76 -27.79 4.04
C GLY A 143 6.97 -27.10 4.66
N GLU A 144 8.12 -27.76 4.61
CA GLU A 144 9.38 -27.20 5.10
C GLU A 144 9.90 -26.15 4.13
N ILE A 145 10.18 -24.96 4.66
CA ILE A 145 10.71 -23.81 3.91
C ILE A 145 12.14 -23.52 4.36
N GLU A 146 13.06 -23.59 3.42
CA GLU A 146 14.44 -23.13 3.58
C GLU A 146 14.69 -21.91 2.70
N LEU A 147 15.09 -20.80 3.31
CA LEU A 147 15.40 -19.58 2.57
C LEU A 147 16.79 -19.70 1.96
N GLN A 148 16.96 -19.31 0.69
CA GLN A 148 18.29 -19.33 0.06
C GLN A 148 19.17 -18.17 0.53
N ASN A 149 18.56 -17.09 1.02
CA ASN A 149 19.23 -15.91 1.57
C ASN A 149 18.50 -15.42 2.81
N GLU A 150 19.20 -14.68 3.66
CA GLU A 150 18.58 -13.94 4.76
C GLU A 150 17.67 -12.82 4.20
N LEU A 151 16.50 -12.67 4.81
CA LEU A 151 15.55 -11.62 4.44
C LEU A 151 15.91 -10.34 5.17
N GLN A 152 15.76 -9.21 4.48
CA GLN A 152 16.04 -7.89 5.03
C GLN A 152 14.76 -7.30 5.63
N ASP A 153 14.81 -6.95 6.92
CA ASP A 153 13.66 -6.44 7.67
C ASP A 153 13.11 -5.11 7.16
N GLU A 154 13.85 -4.38 6.33
CA GLU A 154 13.45 -3.09 5.76
C GLU A 154 12.62 -3.24 4.47
N LEU A 155 12.69 -4.41 3.82
CA LEU A 155 12.07 -4.62 2.52
C LEU A 155 10.58 -4.95 2.64
N CYS A 156 9.82 -4.52 1.64
CA CYS A 156 8.39 -4.83 1.52
C CYS A 156 8.20 -6.05 0.59
N TYR A 157 8.18 -7.25 1.15
CA TYR A 157 7.99 -8.48 0.39
C TYR A 157 6.56 -8.68 -0.12
N PHE A 158 5.59 -7.99 0.47
CA PHE A 158 4.18 -8.11 0.07
C PHE A 158 3.61 -6.75 -0.32
N MET A 159 2.55 -6.79 -1.11
CA MET A 159 1.75 -5.61 -1.45
C MET A 159 0.26 -5.90 -1.30
N ILE A 160 -0.50 -4.86 -0.97
CA ILE A 160 -1.95 -4.83 -1.06
C ILE A 160 -2.30 -4.34 -2.46
N ALA A 161 -2.97 -5.17 -3.24
CA ALA A 161 -3.50 -4.81 -4.55
C ALA A 161 -5.00 -4.53 -4.42
N VAL A 162 -5.39 -3.26 -4.56
CA VAL A 162 -6.80 -2.84 -4.63
C VAL A 162 -7.14 -2.54 -6.08
N ILE A 163 -8.16 -3.20 -6.64
CA ILE A 163 -8.52 -3.09 -8.05
C ILE A 163 -9.98 -2.67 -8.15
N ALA A 164 -10.26 -1.64 -8.95
CA ALA A 164 -11.62 -1.24 -9.31
C ALA A 164 -11.68 -0.98 -10.82
N GLY A 165 -12.36 -1.85 -11.56
CA GLY A 165 -12.38 -1.81 -13.02
C GLY A 165 -10.97 -1.95 -13.61
N LYS A 166 -10.49 -0.89 -14.30
CA LYS A 166 -9.15 -0.83 -14.90
C LYS A 166 -8.11 -0.11 -14.01
N SER A 167 -8.54 0.40 -12.86
CA SER A 167 -7.71 1.18 -11.96
C SER A 167 -7.15 0.27 -10.86
N LYS A 168 -5.87 0.42 -10.53
CA LYS A 168 -5.21 -0.38 -9.49
C LYS A 168 -4.42 0.51 -8.54
N ALA A 169 -4.59 0.33 -7.24
CA ALA A 169 -3.72 0.90 -6.23
C ALA A 169 -2.85 -0.22 -5.64
N GLU A 170 -1.54 -0.02 -5.63
CA GLU A 170 -0.56 -0.95 -5.07
C GLU A 170 0.10 -0.30 -3.86
N LEU A 171 -0.09 -0.92 -2.69
CA LEU A 171 0.47 -0.44 -1.44
C LEU A 171 1.43 -1.50 -0.92
N TRP A 172 2.72 -1.21 -1.00
CA TRP A 172 3.74 -2.11 -0.48
C TRP A 172 3.72 -2.03 1.03
N PHE A 173 3.93 -3.14 1.72
CA PHE A 173 3.97 -3.11 3.17
C PHE A 173 5.05 -4.00 3.75
N ASN A 174 5.56 -3.52 4.87
CA ASN A 174 6.43 -4.23 5.79
C ASN A 174 5.68 -4.42 7.11
N PHE A 175 5.93 -5.54 7.77
CA PHE A 175 5.35 -5.88 9.08
C PHE A 175 6.39 -6.57 9.99
N ALA A 176 7.69 -6.45 9.68
CA ALA A 176 8.73 -6.97 10.55
C ALA A 176 8.68 -6.21 11.89
N ASP A 177 8.88 -6.91 12.99
CA ASP A 177 8.95 -6.25 14.29
C ASP A 177 10.23 -5.41 14.35
N LEU A 178 10.07 -4.09 14.52
CA LEU A 178 11.22 -3.19 14.62
C LEU A 178 11.95 -3.45 15.94
N THR A 179 13.07 -4.16 15.87
CA THR A 179 13.96 -4.36 17.02
C THR A 179 14.86 -3.14 17.13
N ILE A 180 14.52 -2.20 18.02
CA ILE A 180 15.41 -1.08 18.35
C ILE A 180 16.46 -1.61 19.32
N THR A 181 17.64 -1.96 18.81
CA THR A 181 18.81 -2.23 19.63
C THR A 181 19.41 -0.89 20.07
N LEU A 182 19.13 -0.47 21.31
CA LEU A 182 19.86 0.63 21.93
C LEU A 182 21.24 0.10 22.31
N ASP A 183 22.30 0.58 21.66
CA ASP A 183 23.67 0.29 22.06
C ASP A 183 24.00 1.11 23.32
N PRO A 184 24.13 0.51 24.51
CA PRO A 184 24.38 1.26 25.73
C PRO A 184 25.79 1.88 25.68
N PRO A 185 25.98 3.13 26.14
CA PRO A 185 27.31 3.72 26.18
C PRO A 185 28.21 2.90 27.10
N GLN A 186 29.35 2.46 26.56
CA GLN A 186 30.40 1.84 27.35
C GLN A 186 30.90 2.87 28.37
N ILE A 187 30.58 2.65 29.65
CA ILE A 187 31.18 3.42 30.75
C ILE A 187 32.59 2.88 30.93
N LEU A 188 33.58 3.62 30.42
CA LEU A 188 34.99 3.41 30.74
C LEU A 188 35.25 3.97 32.15
N PHE A 189 35.63 3.09 33.08
CA PHE A 189 36.07 3.44 34.44
C PHE A 189 37.54 3.85 34.47
#